data_AF-B0ZRW1-F1
#
_entry.id   AF-B0ZRW1-F1
#
_cell.length_a   1.000
_cell.length_b   1.000
_cell.length_c   1.000
_cell.angle_alpha   90.00
_cell.angle_beta   90.00
_cell.angle_gamma   90.00
#
_symmetry.space_group_name_H-M   'P 1'
#
loop_
_entity.id
_entity.type
_entity.pdbx_description
1 polymer ?
#
loop_
_entity_poly.entity_id
_entity_poly.type
_entity_poly.pdbx_seq_one_letter_code
_entity_poly.pdbx_strand_id
1 'polypeptide(L)'
;LLIAILSMFIVLMVYLMCSEMRNSFYGVAIKAYAICMILGYALLAYLTLHNPANLSNAACRILRSLALMNLVLSFYILSFIAFKLYLSFYGVVFTKLMFWLIFTPIVLVAVGWSFFVGFSYYGSRLIFGGDTCWFDPRNWSVMIYFYAPVFVAC
;
A
#
# COMPACT_ATOMS: atom_id res chain seq x y z
N LEU A 1 12.10 -8.80 2.62
CA LEU A 1 10.70 -9.02 3.08
C LEU A 1 10.63 -9.19 4.59
N LEU A 2 11.20 -10.28 5.15
CA LEU A 2 11.08 -10.58 6.58
C LEU A 2 11.67 -9.49 7.50
N ILE A 3 12.85 -8.97 7.16
CA ILE A 3 13.47 -7.84 7.89
C ILE A 3 12.58 -6.59 7.88
N ALA A 4 11.94 -6.28 6.73
CA ALA A 4 11.06 -5.13 6.60
C ALA A 4 9.76 -5.28 7.42
N ILE A 5 9.21 -6.51 7.49
CA ILE A 5 8.05 -6.81 8.32
C ILE A 5 8.41 -6.63 9.80
N LEU A 6 9.55 -7.19 10.24
CA LEU A 6 10.02 -7.05 11.62
C LEU A 6 10.27 -5.59 11.99
N SER A 7 10.93 -4.81 11.13
CA SER A 7 11.18 -3.39 11.40
C SER A 7 9.89 -2.58 11.51
N MET A 8 8.93 -2.81 10.60
CA MET A 8 7.64 -2.09 10.64
C MET A 8 6.78 -2.53 11.83
N PHE A 9 6.90 -3.77 12.28
CA PHE A 9 6.25 -4.26 13.49
C PHE A 9 6.79 -3.57 14.74
N ILE A 10 8.11 -3.39 14.85
CA ILE A 10 8.73 -2.64 15.95
C ILE A 10 8.22 -1.19 15.95
N VAL A 11 8.19 -0.54 14.79
CA VAL A 11 7.63 0.82 14.64
C VAL A 11 6.19 0.87 15.12
N LEU A 12 5.34 -0.08 14.69
CA LEU A 12 3.95 -0.13 15.12
C LEU A 12 3.83 -0.25 16.65
N MET A 13 4.63 -1.11 17.28
CA MET A 13 4.63 -1.28 18.74
C MET A 13 5.01 0.00 19.48
N VAL A 14 6.06 0.70 19.03
CA VAL A 14 6.46 1.98 19.63
C VAL A 14 5.33 3.01 19.56
N TYR A 15 4.66 3.12 18.41
CA TYR A 15 3.54 4.06 18.23
C TYR A 15 2.26 3.65 18.97
N LEU A 16 2.13 2.39 19.40
CA LEU A 16 1.03 1.94 20.26
C LEU A 16 1.32 2.15 21.75
N MET A 17 2.58 1.97 22.17
CA MET A 17 2.99 2.07 23.59
C MET A 17 3.19 3.52 24.05
N CYS A 18 3.67 4.42 23.20
CA CYS A 18 3.81 5.84 23.56
C CYS A 18 2.45 6.56 23.56
N SER A 19 1.93 6.86 24.75
CA SER A 19 0.64 7.54 24.97
C SER A 19 0.54 8.88 24.23
N GLU A 20 1.61 9.68 24.24
CA GLU A 20 1.71 10.99 23.60
C GLU A 20 1.54 10.93 22.07
N MET A 21 2.07 9.88 21.45
CA MET A 21 2.03 9.71 19.99
C MET A 21 0.81 8.94 19.51
N ARG A 22 0.15 8.19 20.39
CA ARG A 22 -0.94 7.25 20.04
C ARG A 22 -2.14 7.92 19.37
N ASN A 23 -2.52 9.12 19.79
CA ASN A 23 -3.71 9.81 19.28
C ASN A 23 -3.40 11.08 18.48
N SER A 24 -2.12 11.33 18.17
CA SER A 24 -1.74 12.43 17.30
C SER A 24 -2.07 12.09 15.85
N PHE A 25 -2.35 13.11 15.03
CA PHE A 25 -2.55 12.94 13.59
C PHE A 25 -1.35 12.24 12.90
N TYR A 26 -0.12 12.48 13.39
CA TYR A 26 1.06 11.79 12.89
C TYR A 26 1.05 10.32 13.28
N GLY A 27 0.69 10.01 14.53
CA GLY A 27 0.59 8.63 15.00
C GLY A 27 -0.45 7.82 14.26
N VAL A 28 -1.62 8.40 13.93
CA VAL A 28 -2.64 7.71 13.12
C VAL A 28 -2.12 7.36 11.73
N ALA A 29 -1.50 8.32 11.03
CA ALA A 29 -0.95 8.10 9.69
C ALA A 29 0.19 7.07 9.70
N ILE A 30 1.10 7.13 10.68
CA ILE A 30 2.24 6.20 10.78
C ILE A 30 1.77 4.78 11.15
N LYS A 31 0.79 4.63 12.04
CA LYS A 31 0.17 3.33 12.32
C LYS A 31 -0.46 2.74 11.06
N ALA A 32 -1.21 3.54 10.30
CA ALA A 32 -1.81 3.10 9.05
C ALA A 32 -0.74 2.67 8.04
N TYR A 33 0.31 3.47 7.85
CA TYR A 33 1.47 3.13 7.02
C TYR A 33 2.12 1.80 7.42
N ALA A 34 2.42 1.62 8.71
CA ALA A 34 3.06 0.42 9.22
C ALA A 34 2.19 -0.83 9.00
N ILE A 35 0.88 -0.74 9.26
CA ILE A 35 -0.07 -1.83 9.00
C ILE A 35 -0.11 -2.18 7.52
N CYS A 36 -0.19 -1.19 6.63
CA CYS A 36 -0.17 -1.41 5.18
C CYS A 36 1.13 -2.08 4.72
N MET A 37 2.28 -1.66 5.24
CA MET A 37 3.57 -2.28 4.91
C MET A 37 3.66 -3.72 5.41
N ILE A 38 3.22 -4.00 6.64
CA ILE A 38 3.19 -5.35 7.20
C ILE A 38 2.29 -6.26 6.35
N LEU A 39 1.06 -5.84 6.07
CA LEU A 39 0.11 -6.62 5.28
C LEU A 39 0.57 -6.81 3.83
N GLY A 40 1.03 -5.74 3.18
CA GLY A 40 1.52 -5.77 1.81
C GLY A 40 2.70 -6.74 1.65
N TYR A 41 3.71 -6.64 2.53
CA TYR A 41 4.86 -7.53 2.49
C TYR A 41 4.56 -8.95 2.96
N ALA A 42 3.64 -9.15 3.91
CA ALA A 42 3.20 -10.49 4.32
C ALA A 42 2.49 -11.22 3.17
N LEU A 43 1.61 -10.53 2.45
CA LEU A 43 0.93 -11.07 1.27
C LEU A 43 1.92 -11.38 0.15
N LEU A 44 2.87 -10.48 -0.12
CA LEU A 44 3.95 -10.74 -1.07
C LEU A 44 4.78 -11.96 -0.68
N ALA A 45 5.19 -12.06 0.59
CA ALA A 45 5.96 -13.19 1.09
C ALA A 45 5.18 -14.50 0.93
N TYR A 46 3.90 -14.53 1.33
CA TYR A 46 3.03 -15.70 1.16
C TYR A 46 3.03 -16.20 -0.28
N LEU A 47 2.94 -15.29 -1.24
CA LEU A 47 2.87 -15.63 -2.66
C LEU A 47 4.23 -15.94 -3.31
N THR A 48 5.33 -15.56 -2.67
CA THR A 48 6.68 -15.97 -3.09
C THR A 48 7.04 -17.37 -2.54
N LEU A 49 6.53 -17.71 -1.36
CA LEU A 49 6.77 -19.01 -0.72
C LEU A 49 5.86 -20.13 -1.26
N HIS A 50 4.66 -19.80 -1.74
CA HIS A 50 3.74 -20.79 -2.33
C HIS A 50 3.89 -20.90 -3.85
N ASN A 51 3.88 -22.14 -4.34
CA ASN A 51 3.88 -22.41 -5.78
C ASN A 51 2.59 -21.88 -6.44
N PRO A 52 2.69 -21.11 -7.55
CA PRO A 52 1.53 -20.53 -8.23
C PRO A 52 0.59 -21.59 -8.80
N ALA A 53 1.10 -22.78 -9.13
CA ALA A 53 0.32 -23.90 -9.66
C ALA A 53 -0.72 -24.49 -8.67
N ASN A 54 -0.52 -24.27 -7.36
CA ASN A 54 -1.42 -24.78 -6.32
C ASN A 54 -2.49 -23.76 -5.89
N LEU A 55 -2.45 -22.54 -6.43
CA LEU A 55 -3.42 -21.49 -6.10
C LEU A 55 -4.51 -21.41 -7.17
N SER A 56 -5.76 -21.21 -6.74
CA SER A 56 -6.84 -20.92 -7.68
C SER A 56 -6.65 -19.53 -8.31
N ASN A 57 -7.08 -19.38 -9.57
CA ASN A 57 -7.02 -18.10 -10.30
C ASN A 57 -7.72 -16.96 -9.54
N ALA A 58 -8.82 -17.27 -8.82
CA ALA A 58 -9.53 -16.30 -8.00
C ALA A 58 -8.72 -15.87 -6.75
N ALA A 59 -8.11 -16.83 -6.03
CA ALA A 59 -7.28 -16.53 -4.86
C ALA A 59 -6.08 -15.68 -5.27
N CYS A 60 -5.42 -16.05 -6.36
CA CYS A 60 -4.31 -15.32 -6.94
C CYS A 60 -4.67 -13.86 -7.26
N ARG A 61 -5.84 -13.62 -7.85
CA ARG A 61 -6.33 -12.26 -8.13
C ARG A 61 -6.58 -11.45 -6.86
N ILE A 62 -7.31 -11.99 -5.89
CA ILE A 62 -7.72 -11.27 -4.68
C ILE A 62 -6.50 -10.95 -3.80
N LEU A 63 -5.65 -11.96 -3.53
CA LEU A 63 -4.45 -11.79 -2.70
C LEU A 63 -3.53 -10.71 -3.27
N ARG A 64 -3.38 -10.66 -4.60
CA ARG A 64 -2.51 -9.68 -5.26
C ARG A 64 -3.10 -8.30 -5.38
N SER A 65 -4.40 -8.21 -5.67
CA SER A 65 -5.12 -6.93 -5.60
C SER A 65 -4.98 -6.31 -4.20
N LEU A 66 -5.09 -7.14 -3.15
CA LEU A 66 -4.92 -6.70 -1.77
C LEU A 66 -3.48 -6.31 -1.45
N ALA A 67 -2.49 -7.07 -1.95
CA ALA A 67 -1.08 -6.72 -1.79
C ALA A 67 -0.75 -5.38 -2.47
N LEU A 68 -1.23 -5.18 -3.71
CA LEU A 68 -1.04 -3.94 -4.46
C LEU A 68 -1.69 -2.75 -3.75
N MET A 69 -2.92 -2.92 -3.26
CA MET A 69 -3.61 -1.90 -2.47
C MET A 69 -2.80 -1.44 -1.28
N ASN A 70 -2.30 -2.39 -0.48
CA ASN A 70 -1.53 -2.08 0.71
C ASN A 70 -0.19 -1.38 0.40
N LEU A 71 0.50 -1.81 -0.67
CA LEU A 71 1.77 -1.19 -1.06
C LEU A 71 1.56 0.20 -1.66
N VAL A 72 0.62 0.37 -2.59
CA VAL A 72 0.33 1.68 -3.19
C VAL A 72 -0.16 2.66 -2.12
N LEU A 73 -1.05 2.22 -1.23
CA LEU A 73 -1.55 3.04 -0.13
C LEU A 73 -0.42 3.46 0.83
N SER A 74 0.57 2.60 1.11
CA SER A 74 1.68 2.98 2.00
C SER A 74 2.52 4.11 1.41
N PHE A 75 2.77 4.13 0.09
CA PHE A 75 3.47 5.24 -0.58
C PHE A 75 2.67 6.54 -0.51
N TYR A 76 1.35 6.51 -0.74
CA TYR A 76 0.54 7.72 -0.60
C TYR A 76 0.47 8.23 0.84
N ILE A 77 0.38 7.34 1.83
CA ILE A 77 0.40 7.74 3.25
C ILE A 77 1.75 8.37 3.61
N LEU A 78 2.87 7.80 3.14
CA LEU A 78 4.20 8.36 3.37
C LEU A 78 4.32 9.77 2.78
N SER A 79 3.80 9.96 1.57
CA SER A 79 3.81 11.25 0.87
C SER A 79 2.93 12.28 1.59
N PHE A 80 1.77 11.85 2.12
CA PHE A 80 0.94 12.69 2.97
C PHE A 80 1.63 13.10 4.27
N ILE A 81 2.37 12.19 4.91
CA ILE A 81 3.18 12.50 6.11
C ILE A 81 4.26 13.54 5.76
N ALA A 82 4.95 13.37 4.62
CA ALA A 82 5.97 14.31 4.15
C ALA A 82 5.37 15.69 3.84
N PHE A 83 4.22 15.75 3.16
CA PHE A 83 3.50 16.99 2.87
C PHE A 83 3.07 17.72 4.14
N LYS A 84 2.58 16.99 5.14
CA LYS A 84 2.22 17.56 6.44
C LYS A 84 3.44 18.12 7.16
N LEU A 85 4.57 17.42 7.12
CA LEU A 85 5.83 17.88 7.70
C LEU A 85 6.34 19.14 6.99
N TYR A 86 6.25 19.18 5.67
CA TYR A 86 6.53 20.37 4.88
C TYR A 86 5.68 21.57 5.32
N LEU A 87 4.35 21.42 5.38
CA LEU A 87 3.45 22.49 5.81
C LEU A 87 3.68 22.96 7.27
N SER A 88 4.16 22.05 8.12
CA SER A 88 4.55 22.40 9.49
C SER A 88 5.72 23.39 9.54
N PHE A 89 6.65 23.36 8.57
CA PHE A 89 7.72 24.36 8.47
C PHE A 89 7.19 25.75 8.10
N TYR A 90 6.06 25.82 7.39
CA TYR A 90 5.37 27.08 7.06
C TYR A 90 4.39 27.54 8.14
N GLY A 91 4.36 26.87 9.30
CA GLY A 91 3.48 27.23 10.42
C GLY A 91 2.00 26.87 10.22
N VAL A 92 1.66 26.08 9.19
CA VAL A 92 0.28 25.66 8.92
C VAL A 92 -0.06 24.42 9.76
N VAL A 93 -0.98 24.56 10.71
CA VAL A 93 -1.45 23.45 11.55
C VAL A 93 -2.70 22.80 10.93
N PHE A 94 -2.66 21.49 10.75
CA PHE A 94 -3.81 20.73 10.25
C PHE A 94 -4.92 20.62 11.28
N THR A 95 -6.12 21.05 10.91
CA THR A 95 -7.33 20.73 11.66
C THR A 95 -7.77 19.28 11.40
N LYS A 96 -8.59 18.72 12.31
CA LYS A 96 -9.14 17.37 12.15
C LYS A 96 -9.89 17.18 10.84
N LEU A 97 -10.64 18.20 10.41
CA LEU A 97 -11.37 18.19 9.16
C LEU A 97 -10.43 18.10 7.96
N MET A 98 -9.39 18.93 7.94
CA MET A 98 -8.42 18.98 6.82
C MET A 98 -7.63 17.67 6.70
N PHE A 99 -7.28 17.04 7.83
CA PHE A 99 -6.66 15.72 7.85
C PHE A 99 -7.56 14.67 7.17
N TRP A 100 -8.82 14.55 7.60
CA TRP A 100 -9.74 13.55 7.04
C TRP A 100 -10.13 13.84 5.60
N LEU A 101 -10.25 15.13 5.23
CA LEU A 101 -10.57 15.56 3.87
C LEU A 101 -9.48 15.18 2.87
N ILE A 102 -8.20 15.18 3.28
CA ILE A 102 -7.09 14.76 2.41
C ILE A 102 -6.80 13.26 2.51
N PHE A 103 -6.90 12.69 3.72
CA PHE A 103 -6.61 11.27 3.93
C PHE A 103 -7.64 10.34 3.28
N THR A 104 -8.92 10.70 3.30
CA THR A 104 -10.00 9.88 2.71
C THR A 104 -9.86 9.69 1.19
N PRO A 105 -9.67 10.73 0.36
CA PRO A 105 -9.50 10.56 -1.08
C PRO A 105 -8.24 9.75 -1.42
N ILE A 106 -7.16 9.88 -0.65
CA ILE A 106 -5.97 9.03 -0.81
C ILE A 106 -6.34 7.54 -0.69
N VAL A 107 -7.09 7.18 0.34
CA VAL A 107 -7.54 5.80 0.52
C VAL A 107 -8.45 5.37 -0.63
N LEU A 108 -9.41 6.21 -1.04
CA LEU A 108 -10.32 5.90 -2.14
C LEU A 108 -9.59 5.70 -3.48
N VAL A 109 -8.59 6.53 -3.77
CA VAL A 109 -7.76 6.41 -4.98
C VAL A 109 -6.98 5.09 -4.96
N ALA A 110 -6.34 4.74 -3.83
CA ALA A 110 -5.59 3.50 -3.72
C ALA A 110 -6.49 2.26 -3.85
N VAL A 111 -7.67 2.26 -3.21
CA VAL A 111 -8.65 1.17 -3.31
C VAL A 111 -9.21 1.06 -4.72
N GLY A 112 -9.65 2.18 -5.31
CA GLY A 112 -10.20 2.23 -6.65
C GLY A 112 -9.19 1.79 -7.71
N TRP A 113 -7.94 2.26 -7.61
CA TRP A 113 -6.86 1.82 -8.48
C TRP A 113 -6.63 0.32 -8.38
N SER A 114 -6.52 -0.21 -7.16
CA SER A 114 -6.24 -1.64 -6.95
C SER A 114 -7.36 -2.53 -7.46
N PHE A 115 -8.60 -2.12 -7.22
CA PHE A 115 -9.78 -2.79 -7.76
C PHE A 115 -9.74 -2.77 -9.30
N PHE A 116 -9.50 -1.61 -9.91
CA PHE A 116 -9.40 -1.48 -11.36
C PHE A 116 -8.32 -2.41 -11.96
N VAL A 117 -7.13 -2.45 -11.36
CA VAL A 117 -6.04 -3.34 -11.81
C VAL A 117 -6.44 -4.81 -11.68
N GLY A 118 -7.18 -5.16 -10.62
CA GLY A 118 -7.70 -6.51 -10.39
C GLY A 118 -8.58 -7.07 -11.51
N PHE A 119 -9.28 -6.20 -12.24
CA PHE A 119 -10.17 -6.56 -13.36
C PHE A 119 -9.63 -6.15 -14.73
N SER A 120 -8.45 -5.55 -14.79
CA SER A 120 -7.86 -5.07 -16.03
C SER A 120 -7.17 -6.20 -16.81
N TYR A 121 -7.28 -6.11 -18.14
CA TYR A 121 -6.71 -7.05 -19.09
C TYR A 121 -5.46 -6.47 -19.75
N TYR A 122 -4.46 -7.31 -19.98
CA TYR A 122 -3.29 -6.98 -20.79
C TYR A 122 -3.27 -7.92 -21.99
N GLY A 123 -3.71 -7.41 -23.14
CA GLY A 123 -4.01 -8.24 -24.32
C GLY A 123 -5.25 -9.12 -24.06
N SER A 124 -5.11 -10.45 -24.22
CA SER A 124 -6.18 -11.42 -24.03
C SER A 124 -6.21 -12.07 -22.63
N ARG A 125 -5.27 -11.70 -21.74
CA ARG A 125 -5.14 -12.28 -20.39
C ARG A 125 -5.36 -11.21 -19.33
N LEU A 126 -5.86 -11.63 -18.18
CA LEU A 126 -5.93 -10.77 -17.00
C LEU A 126 -4.52 -10.44 -16.51
N ILE A 127 -4.34 -9.23 -15.96
CA ILE A 127 -3.05 -8.82 -15.37
C ILE A 127 -2.67 -9.72 -14.18
N PHE A 128 -3.67 -10.16 -13.40
CA PHE A 128 -3.50 -11.12 -12.32
C PHE A 128 -4.25 -12.42 -12.64
N GLY A 129 -3.52 -13.55 -12.62
CA GLY A 129 -4.06 -14.89 -12.91
C GLY A 129 -3.48 -15.59 -14.14
N GLY A 130 -2.24 -15.25 -14.53
CA GLY A 130 -1.45 -15.99 -15.53
C GLY A 130 -0.51 -17.02 -14.89
N ASP A 131 0.47 -17.48 -15.66
CA ASP A 131 1.48 -18.49 -15.25
C ASP A 131 2.28 -18.04 -14.01
N THR A 132 2.45 -16.73 -13.87
CA THR A 132 2.92 -16.09 -12.64
C THR A 132 1.73 -15.49 -11.89
N CYS A 133 1.63 -15.80 -10.60
CA CYS A 133 0.66 -15.15 -9.74
C CYS A 133 0.97 -13.68 -9.43
N TRP A 134 1.89 -13.02 -10.13
CA TRP A 134 2.22 -11.59 -10.00
C TRP A 134 2.25 -10.94 -11.39
N PHE A 135 2.64 -9.67 -11.47
CA PHE A 135 2.97 -9.05 -12.75
C PHE A 135 4.01 -9.88 -13.48
N ASP A 136 3.71 -10.24 -14.72
CA ASP A 136 4.65 -10.90 -15.60
C ASP A 136 5.79 -9.91 -15.94
N PRO A 137 7.05 -10.20 -15.56
CA PRO A 137 8.17 -9.29 -15.83
C PRO A 137 8.44 -9.11 -17.33
N ARG A 138 7.85 -9.94 -18.19
CA ARG A 138 7.94 -9.83 -19.65
C ARG A 138 7.03 -8.73 -20.22
N ASN A 139 6.08 -8.23 -19.42
CA ASN A 139 5.12 -7.22 -19.82
C ASN A 139 5.35 -5.88 -19.11
N TRP A 140 4.90 -4.79 -19.73
CA TRP A 140 4.98 -3.44 -19.17
C TRP A 140 3.92 -3.15 -18.09
N SER A 141 3.10 -4.14 -17.73
CA SER A 141 2.01 -4.01 -16.76
C SER A 141 2.51 -3.60 -15.38
N VAL A 142 3.66 -4.10 -14.91
CA VAL A 142 4.24 -3.67 -13.62
C VAL A 142 4.60 -2.18 -13.63
N MET A 143 5.11 -1.67 -14.76
CA MET A 143 5.51 -0.27 -14.88
C MET A 143 4.31 0.67 -14.82
N ILE A 144 3.24 0.30 -15.51
CA ILE A 144 2.02 1.11 -15.58
C ILE A 144 1.22 1.02 -14.28
N TYR A 145 1.02 -0.19 -13.75
CA TYR A 145 0.03 -0.40 -12.67
C TYR A 145 0.62 -0.37 -11.26
N PHE A 146 1.93 -0.55 -11.10
CA PHE A 146 2.61 -0.46 -9.81
C PHE A 146 3.53 0.76 -9.73
N TYR A 147 4.42 0.98 -10.70
CA TYR A 147 5.39 2.08 -10.61
C TYR A 147 4.79 3.45 -10.90
N ALA A 148 3.89 3.60 -11.87
CA ALA A 148 3.26 4.89 -12.15
C ALA A 148 2.51 5.51 -10.94
N PRO A 149 1.63 4.79 -10.21
CA PRO A 149 0.96 5.38 -9.04
C PRO A 149 1.93 5.67 -7.89
N VAL A 150 3.03 4.92 -7.77
CA VAL A 150 4.09 5.22 -6.79
C VAL A 150 4.83 6.49 -7.17
N PHE A 151 5.13 6.68 -8.46
CA PHE A 151 5.78 7.89 -8.96
C PHE A 151 4.90 9.13 -8.78
N VAL A 152 3.58 9.01 -8.96
CA VAL A 152 2.63 10.10 -8.70
C VAL A 152 2.52 10.44 -7.21
N ALA A 153 2.78 9.47 -6.33
CA ALA A 153 2.77 9.71 -4.89
C ALA A 153 4.01 10.50 -4.43
N CYS A 154 5.19 10.23 -5.01
CA CYS A 154 6.46 10.88 -4.67
C CYS A 154 6.53 12.36 -5.06
#